data_AF-A0A2H9MET6-F1
#
_entry.id   AF-A0A2H9MET6-F1
#
_cell.length_a   1.000
_cell.length_b   1.000
_cell.length_c   1.000
_cell.angle_alpha   90.00
_cell.angle_beta   90.00
_cell.angle_gamma   90.00
#
_symmetry.space_group_name_H-M   'P 1'
#
loop_
_entity.id
_entity.type
_entity.pdbx_description
1 polymer ?
#
loop_
_entity_poly.entity_id
_entity_poly.type
_entity_poly.pdbx_seq_one_letter_code
_entity_poly.pdbx_strand_id
1 'polypeptide(L)'
;SNLSSDENVEKSVLLRQLLSLGLKQKRIQRAIAKYKTGKISFGKAVELSGIDYRAFINEMKKTGEITRYPKERLLEEARDL
;
A
#
# COMPACT_ATOMS: atom_id res chain seq x y z
N SER A 1 14.55 -36.01 20.65
CA SER A 1 14.32 -34.56 20.75
C SER A 1 13.42 -34.16 19.58
N ASN A 2 12.26 -33.55 19.85
CA ASN A 2 11.20 -33.26 18.88
C ASN A 2 11.51 -32.03 17.98
N LEU A 3 12.69 -31.99 17.36
CA LEU A 3 13.10 -30.87 16.49
C LEU A 3 12.13 -30.62 15.31
N SER A 4 11.48 -31.67 14.80
CA SER A 4 10.62 -31.58 13.61
C SER A 4 9.29 -30.85 13.83
N SER A 5 8.80 -30.77 15.07
CA SER A 5 7.53 -30.13 15.38
C SER A 5 7.69 -28.61 15.51
N ASP A 6 8.74 -28.18 16.22
CA ASP A 6 9.04 -26.76 16.40
C ASP A 6 9.42 -26.09 15.07
N GLU A 7 10.25 -26.75 14.24
CA GLU A 7 10.60 -26.25 12.91
C GLU A 7 9.38 -26.08 11.97
N ASN A 8 8.39 -26.96 12.08
CA ASN A 8 7.16 -26.85 11.28
C ASN A 8 6.27 -25.70 11.75
N VAL A 9 6.20 -25.47 13.07
CA VAL A 9 5.50 -24.32 13.63
C VAL A 9 6.14 -23.02 13.15
N GLU A 10 7.47 -22.90 13.22
CA GLU A 10 8.21 -21.73 12.74
C GLU A 10 7.99 -21.44 11.26
N LYS A 11 8.07 -22.46 10.40
CA LYS A 11 7.79 -22.32 8.96
C LYS A 11 6.37 -21.81 8.70
N SER A 12 5.39 -22.30 9.45
CA SER A 12 3.99 -21.87 9.30
C SER A 12 3.80 -20.41 9.72
N VAL A 13 4.51 -19.95 10.76
CA VAL A 13 4.49 -18.57 11.23
C VAL A 13 5.09 -17.64 10.17
N LEU A 14 6.26 -18.00 9.64
CA LEU A 14 6.93 -17.24 8.59
C LEU A 14 6.05 -17.11 7.33
N LEU A 15 5.41 -18.20 6.91
CA LEU A 15 4.51 -18.19 5.75
C LEU A 15 3.34 -17.21 5.96
N ARG A 16 2.70 -17.23 7.13
CA ARG A 16 1.61 -16.29 7.46
C ARG A 16 2.09 -14.84 7.45
N GLN A 17 3.29 -14.57 7.96
CA GLN A 17 3.88 -13.22 7.93
C GLN A 17 4.12 -12.76 6.49
N LEU A 18 4.72 -13.59 5.64
CA LEU A 18 4.95 -13.28 4.22
C LEU A 18 3.64 -13.03 3.46
N LEU A 19 2.62 -13.86 3.69
CA LEU A 19 1.30 -13.66 3.10
C LEU A 19 0.66 -12.34 3.54
N SER A 20 0.74 -12.02 4.84
CA SER A 20 0.23 -10.75 5.38
C SER A 20 0.92 -9.54 4.74
N LEU A 21 2.25 -9.59 4.59
CA LEU A 21 3.02 -8.54 3.92
C LEU A 21 2.63 -8.42 2.43
N GLY A 22 2.50 -9.54 1.73
CA GLY A 22 2.09 -9.57 0.33
C GLY A 22 0.69 -8.99 0.11
N LEU A 23 -0.27 -9.32 0.97
CA LEU A 23 -1.63 -8.78 0.93
C LEU A 23 -1.65 -7.27 1.16
N LYS A 24 -0.86 -6.77 2.14
CA LYS A 24 -0.70 -5.33 2.39
C LYS A 24 -0.15 -4.62 1.14
N GLN A 25 0.92 -5.14 0.55
CA GLN A 25 1.51 -4.53 -0.65
C GLN A 25 0.54 -4.54 -1.85
N LYS A 26 -0.19 -5.65 -2.07
CA LYS A 26 -1.18 -5.73 -3.14
C LYS A 26 -2.31 -4.73 -2.98
N ARG A 27 -2.74 -4.46 -1.74
CA ARG A 27 -3.76 -3.45 -1.45
C ARG A 27 -3.29 -2.04 -1.81
N ILE A 28 -2.05 -1.68 -1.45
CA ILE A 28 -1.42 -0.41 -1.81
C ILE A 28 -1.34 -0.26 -3.33
N GLN A 29 -0.81 -1.27 -4.04
CA GLN A 29 -0.70 -1.26 -5.51
C GLN A 29 -2.06 -1.06 -6.19
N ARG A 30 -3.11 -1.74 -5.69
CA ARG A 30 -4.47 -1.59 -6.23
C ARG A 30 -5.04 -0.20 -5.99
N ALA A 31 -4.81 0.39 -4.82
CA ALA A 31 -5.24 1.75 -4.52
C ALA A 31 -4.57 2.78 -5.44
N ILE A 32 -3.25 2.68 -5.62
CA ILE A 32 -2.49 3.52 -6.55
C ILE A 32 -3.03 3.37 -7.98
N ALA A 33 -3.24 2.15 -8.47
CA ALA A 33 -3.75 1.92 -9.83
C ALA A 33 -5.15 2.52 -10.05
N LYS A 34 -6.06 2.40 -9.08
CA LYS A 34 -7.39 3.01 -9.16
C LYS A 34 -7.34 4.53 -9.15
N TYR A 35 -6.49 5.12 -8.31
CA TYR A 35 -6.27 6.57 -8.29
C TYR A 35 -5.71 7.07 -9.62
N LYS A 36 -4.65 6.43 -10.14
CA LYS A 36 -4.01 6.81 -11.40
C LYS A 36 -4.95 6.78 -12.61
N THR A 37 -5.91 5.86 -12.60
CA THR A 37 -6.92 5.75 -13.67
C THR A 37 -8.12 6.69 -13.46
N GLY A 38 -8.09 7.56 -12.45
CA GLY A 38 -9.17 8.50 -12.13
C GLY A 38 -10.43 7.86 -11.55
N LYS A 39 -10.38 6.58 -11.15
CA LYS A 39 -11.56 5.83 -10.67
C LYS A 39 -11.96 6.21 -9.25
N ILE A 40 -11.02 6.71 -8.45
CA ILE A 40 -11.22 7.13 -7.06
C ILE A 40 -10.38 8.37 -6.76
N SER A 41 -10.81 9.19 -5.79
CA SER A 41 -10.05 10.33 -5.28
C SER A 41 -8.78 9.89 -4.54
N PHE A 42 -7.85 10.82 -4.30
CA PHE A 42 -6.64 10.53 -3.54
C PHE A 42 -6.99 10.05 -2.13
N GLY A 43 -7.87 10.78 -1.42
CA GLY A 43 -8.34 10.41 -0.08
C GLY A 43 -8.91 8.99 -0.02
N LYS A 44 -9.72 8.60 -1.01
CA LYS A 44 -10.26 7.22 -1.08
C LYS A 44 -9.18 6.18 -1.38
N ALA A 45 -8.12 6.55 -2.09
CA ALA A 45 -6.98 5.68 -2.31
C ALA A 45 -6.15 5.47 -1.03
N VAL A 46 -5.94 6.52 -0.24
CA VAL A 46 -5.29 6.43 1.09
C VAL A 46 -6.10 5.50 1.99
N GLU A 47 -7.41 5.74 2.11
CA GLU A 47 -8.32 4.87 2.89
C GLU A 47 -8.24 3.41 2.43
N LEU A 48 -8.35 3.16 1.11
CA LEU A 48 -8.31 1.81 0.55
C LEU A 48 -6.97 1.12 0.77
N SER A 49 -5.86 1.86 0.74
CA SER A 49 -4.53 1.31 0.96
C SER A 49 -4.29 0.89 2.42
N GLY A 50 -5.00 1.53 3.35
CA GLY A 50 -4.87 1.33 4.80
C GLY A 50 -3.50 1.72 5.33
N ILE A 51 -2.85 2.68 4.69
CA ILE A 51 -1.66 3.40 5.18
C ILE A 51 -1.98 4.89 5.21
N ASP A 52 -1.21 5.66 5.98
CA ASP A 52 -1.42 7.11 6.06
C ASP A 52 -1.02 7.84 4.76
N TYR A 53 -1.42 9.11 4.68
CA TYR A 53 -1.19 9.98 3.53
C TYR A 53 0.29 10.05 3.13
N ARG A 54 1.19 10.22 4.10
CA ARG A 54 2.64 10.39 3.84
C ARG A 54 3.26 9.09 3.34
N ALA A 55 2.89 7.96 3.94
CA ALA A 55 3.29 6.64 3.51
C ALA A 55 2.79 6.35 2.09
N PHE A 56 1.54 6.71 1.78
CA PHE A 56 0.96 6.51 0.46
C PHE A 56 1.69 7.31 -0.63
N ILE A 57 2.02 8.58 -0.36
CA ILE A 57 2.87 9.38 -1.25
C ILE A 57 4.22 8.70 -1.46
N ASN A 58 4.87 8.20 -0.40
CA ASN A 58 6.17 7.52 -0.54
C ASN A 58 6.06 6.24 -1.38
N GLU A 59 5.01 5.45 -1.23
CA GLU A 59 4.76 4.27 -2.06
C GLU A 59 4.57 4.63 -3.53
N MET A 60 3.85 5.71 -3.84
CA MET A 60 3.73 6.23 -5.20
C MET A 60 5.08 6.68 -5.79
N LYS A 61 5.99 7.23 -4.98
CA LYS A 61 7.34 7.62 -5.42
C LYS A 61 8.18 6.39 -5.77
N LYS A 62 8.11 5.32 -4.97
CA LYS A 62 8.88 4.09 -5.14
C LYS A 62 8.56 3.34 -6.44
N THR A 63 7.33 3.44 -6.93
CA THR A 63 6.94 2.78 -8.18
C THR A 63 7.50 3.46 -9.43
N GLY A 64 8.29 4.54 -9.29
CA GLY A 64 8.93 5.23 -10.42
C GLY A 64 7.96 6.04 -11.29
N GLU A 65 6.71 6.19 -10.84
CA GLU A 65 5.61 6.73 -11.64
C GLU A 65 5.09 8.06 -11.10
N ILE A 66 6.00 8.96 -10.68
CA ILE A 66 5.70 10.39 -10.64
C ILE A 66 5.80 10.95 -12.06
N THR A 67 5.03 10.41 -12.98
CA THR A 67 4.77 11.06 -14.26
C THR A 67 3.46 11.81 -14.11
N ARG A 68 3.58 13.11 -13.82
CA ARG A 68 2.57 14.13 -14.12
C ARG A 68 1.30 14.12 -13.24
N TYR A 69 1.44 14.52 -11.98
CA TYR A 69 0.36 15.23 -11.29
C TYR A 69 0.88 16.61 -10.88
N PRO A 70 0.30 17.70 -11.40
CA PRO A 70 0.72 19.04 -11.01
C PRO A 70 0.54 19.17 -9.49
N LYS A 71 1.54 19.71 -8.79
CA LYS A 71 1.49 19.97 -7.34
C LYS A 71 0.19 20.66 -6.92
N GLU A 72 -0.39 21.41 -7.85
CA GLU A 72 -1.62 22.18 -7.74
C GLU A 72 -2.84 21.32 -7.34
N ARG A 73 -3.00 20.11 -7.90
CA ARG A 73 -4.16 19.24 -7.57
C ARG A 73 -4.08 18.57 -6.20
N LEU A 74 -2.88 18.31 -5.70
CA LEU A 74 -2.69 17.82 -4.33
C LEU A 74 -2.97 18.91 -3.28
N LEU A 75 -2.74 20.18 -3.64
CA LEU A 75 -3.02 21.33 -2.78
C LEU A 75 -4.50 21.71 -2.77
N GLU A 76 -5.22 21.51 -3.88
CA GLU A 76 -6.68 21.69 -3.94
C GLU A 76 -7.41 20.68 -3.04
N GLU A 77 -7.11 19.38 -3.14
CA GLU A 77 -7.80 18.37 -2.31
C GLU A 77 -7.48 18.51 -0.81
N ALA A 78 -6.31 19.07 -0.45
CA ALA A 78 -5.94 19.34 0.94
C ALA A 78 -6.56 20.64 1.50
N ARG A 79 -7.10 21.52 0.64
CA ARG A 79 -7.85 22.72 1.07
C ARG A 79 -9.32 22.43 1.36
N ASP A 80 -9.85 21.33 0.82
CA ASP A 80 -11.25 20.94 0.94
C ASP A 80 -11.50 19.89 2.06
N LEU A 81 -10.50 19.64 2.92
CA LEU A 81 -10.56 18.82 4.15
C LEU A 81 -10.34 19.71 5.38
#